data_AF-A0A9P6XNG8-F1
#
_entry.id   AF-A0A9P6XNG8-F1
#
_cell.length_a   1.000
_cell.length_b   1.000
_cell.length_c   1.000
_cell.angle_alpha   90.00
_cell.angle_beta   90.00
_cell.angle_gamma   90.00
#
_symmetry.space_group_name_H-M   'P 1'
#
loop_
_entity.id
_entity.type
_entity.pdbx_description
1 polymer ?
#
loop_
_entity_poly.entity_id
_entity_poly.type
_entity_poly.pdbx_seq_one_letter_code
_entity_poly.pdbx_strand_id
1 'polypeptide(L)'
;MLLDDGGAATLMLHLGTKAETELSGLANPGSDEERILFAAIKETLKRDPKWYSTRLALIKGVTEETTTGVPRLYPIPSSTTCTAAANRW
;
A
#
# COMPACT_ATOMS: atom_id res chain seq x y z
N MET A 1 9.96 -0.44 8.85
CA MET A 1 9.56 0.98 8.96
C MET A 1 9.45 1.51 7.55
N LEU A 2 8.37 2.21 7.21
CA LEU A 2 8.18 2.87 5.93
C LEU A 2 8.10 4.38 6.16
N LEU A 3 8.85 5.15 5.38
CA LEU A 3 8.67 6.60 5.27
C LEU A 3 8.00 6.82 3.93
N ASP A 4 6.77 7.35 3.94
CA ASP A 4 5.93 7.51 2.76
C ASP A 4 5.62 9.00 2.55
N ASP A 5 5.65 9.41 1.29
CA ASP A 5 5.42 10.77 0.83
C ASP A 5 4.36 10.68 -0.26
N GLY A 6 3.10 10.85 0.16
CA GLY A 6 1.93 10.75 -0.71
C GLY A 6 1.18 9.41 -0.63
N GLY A 7 1.63 8.46 0.19
CA GLY A 7 0.93 7.19 0.45
C GLY A 7 1.02 6.16 -0.68
N ALA A 8 1.86 6.37 -1.69
CA ALA A 8 1.93 5.51 -2.88
C ALA A 8 2.57 4.15 -2.55
N ALA A 9 3.58 4.13 -1.68
CA ALA A 9 4.24 2.89 -1.27
C ALA A 9 3.30 2.04 -0.40
N THR A 10 2.59 2.68 0.53
CA THR A 10 1.59 2.03 1.37
C THR A 10 0.45 1.45 0.53
N LEU A 11 -0.06 2.22 -0.44
CA LEU A 11 -1.12 1.76 -1.35
C LEU A 11 -0.67 0.54 -2.18
N MET A 12 0.55 0.57 -2.72
CA MET A 12 1.09 -0.53 -3.52
C MET A 12 1.15 -1.84 -2.71
N LEU A 13 1.60 -1.79 -1.45
CA LEU A 13 1.70 -2.99 -0.60
C LEU A 13 0.33 -3.60 -0.28
N HIS A 14 -0.68 -2.76 -0.01
CA HIS A 14 -2.03 -3.22 0.27
C HIS A 14 -2.73 -3.77 -0.99
N LEU A 15 -2.60 -3.09 -2.13
CA LEU A 15 -3.13 -3.57 -3.41
C LEU A 15 -2.45 -4.86 -3.85
N GLY A 16 -1.12 -4.93 -3.71
CA GLY A 16 -0.35 -6.14 -4.01
C GLY A 16 -0.78 -7.32 -3.15
N THR A 17 -0.95 -7.12 -1.83
CA THR A 17 -1.42 -8.18 -0.92
C THR A 17 -2.82 -8.68 -1.27
N LYS A 18 -3.75 -7.78 -1.63
CA LYS A 18 -5.08 -8.18 -2.12
C LYS A 18 -4.99 -8.93 -3.45
N ALA A 19 -4.09 -8.51 -4.33
CA ALA A 19 -3.90 -9.13 -5.64
C ALA A 19 -3.24 -10.52 -5.56
N GLU A 20 -2.57 -10.87 -4.45
CA GLU A 20 -2.11 -12.25 -4.20
C GLU A 20 -3.28 -13.24 -4.14
N THR A 21 -4.45 -12.81 -3.64
CA THR A 21 -5.65 -13.65 -3.58
C THR A 21 -6.62 -13.37 -4.73
N GLU A 22 -6.74 -12.11 -5.18
CA GLU A 22 -7.71 -11.69 -6.19
C GLU A 22 -7.12 -10.69 -7.19
N LEU A 23 -6.67 -11.19 -8.34
CA LEU A 23 -6.13 -10.37 -9.44
C LEU A 23 -7.16 -9.47 -10.14
N SER A 24 -8.46 -9.74 -9.99
CA SER A 24 -9.56 -8.99 -10.62
C SER A 24 -9.60 -7.53 -10.20
N GLY A 25 -9.14 -7.21 -8.98
CA GLY A 25 -9.04 -5.83 -8.48
C GLY A 25 -8.07 -4.95 -9.27
N LEU A 26 -7.21 -5.53 -10.12
CA LEU A 26 -6.25 -4.83 -10.97
C LEU A 26 -6.66 -4.82 -12.46
N ALA A 27 -7.92 -5.13 -12.78
CA ALA A 27 -8.38 -5.27 -14.17
C ALA A 27 -8.76 -3.94 -14.83
N ASN A 28 -9.25 -2.97 -14.05
CA ASN A 28 -9.86 -1.73 -14.57
C ASN A 28 -9.15 -0.49 -13.99
N PRO A 29 -7.99 -0.07 -14.55
CA PRO A 29 -7.34 1.17 -14.12
C PRO A 29 -8.16 2.39 -14.55
N GLY A 30 -8.32 3.35 -13.64
CA GLY A 30 -8.99 4.64 -13.89
C GLY A 30 -8.05 5.76 -14.34
N SER A 31 -6.73 5.56 -14.25
CA SER A 31 -5.71 6.51 -14.71
C SER A 31 -4.49 5.80 -15.32
N ASP A 32 -3.64 6.57 -16.01
CA ASP A 32 -2.38 6.04 -16.54
C ASP A 32 -1.40 5.61 -15.45
N GLU A 33 -1.38 6.30 -14.32
CA GLU A 33 -0.60 5.89 -13.14
C GLU A 33 -1.08 4.55 -12.60
N GLU A 34 -2.40 4.36 -12.44
CA GLU A 34 -2.96 3.09 -11.99
C GLU A 34 -2.66 1.96 -12.97
N ARG A 35 -2.70 2.22 -14.28
CA ARG A 35 -2.36 1.23 -15.31
C ARG A 35 -0.92 0.73 -15.16
N ILE A 36 0.04 1.63 -14.92
CA ILE A 36 1.45 1.28 -14.72
C ILE A 36 1.62 0.56 -13.38
N LEU A 37 0.99 1.05 -12.31
CA LEU A 37 1.00 0.43 -10.99
C LEU A 37 0.49 -1.01 -11.03
N PHE A 38 -0.65 -1.24 -11.68
CA PHE A 38 -1.27 -2.57 -11.79
C PHE A 38 -0.41 -3.53 -12.61
N ALA A 39 0.22 -3.04 -13.68
CA ALA A 39 1.16 -3.83 -14.46
C ALA A 39 2.39 -4.24 -13.61
N ALA A 40 2.96 -3.30 -12.86
CA ALA A 40 4.10 -3.58 -11.97
C ALA A 40 3.76 -4.60 -10.89
N ILE A 41 2.56 -4.52 -10.30
CA ILE A 41 2.07 -5.51 -9.33
C ILE A 41 1.94 -6.89 -9.96
N LYS A 42 1.33 -6.98 -11.14
CA LYS A 42 1.16 -8.25 -11.86
C LYS A 42 2.51 -8.90 -12.19
N GLU A 43 3.48 -8.13 -12.68
CA GLU A 43 4.82 -8.65 -12.99
C GLU A 43 5.55 -9.14 -11.73
N THR A 44 5.40 -8.41 -10.62
CA THR A 44 5.98 -8.82 -9.34
C THR A 44 5.36 -10.13 -8.85
N LEU A 45 4.04 -10.29 -8.93
CA LEU A 45 3.34 -11.51 -8.54
C LEU A 45 3.65 -12.72 -9.44
N LYS A 46 3.92 -12.50 -10.73
CA LYS A 46 4.42 -13.56 -11.62
C LYS A 46 5.78 -14.10 -11.17
N ARG A 47 6.65 -13.23 -10.65
CA ARG A 47 7.97 -13.61 -10.15
C ARG A 47 7.91 -14.25 -8.77
N ASP A 48 7.10 -13.69 -7.88
CA ASP A 48 6.95 -14.14 -6.50
C ASP A 48 5.49 -13.91 -6.04
N PRO A 49 4.68 -14.99 -5.97
CA PRO A 49 3.27 -14.90 -5.60
C PRO A 49 3.02 -14.43 -4.16
N LYS A 50 4.04 -14.37 -3.30
CA LYS A 50 3.93 -13.93 -1.89
C LYS A 50 4.76 -12.68 -1.59
N TRP A 51 5.12 -11.94 -2.63
CA TRP A 51 6.07 -10.84 -2.51
C TRP A 51 5.57 -9.76 -1.55
N TYR A 52 4.27 -9.42 -1.60
CA TYR A 52 3.69 -8.29 -0.88
C TYR A 52 3.32 -8.66 0.56
N SER A 53 2.65 -9.79 0.79
CA SER A 53 2.23 -10.21 2.13
C SER A 53 3.43 -10.44 3.05
N THR A 54 4.50 -11.06 2.54
CA THR A 54 5.73 -11.31 3.31
C THR A 54 6.39 -10.01 3.77
N ARG A 55 6.36 -8.97 2.94
CA ARG A 55 6.98 -7.67 3.24
C ARG A 55 6.08 -6.83 4.14
N LEU A 56 4.78 -6.81 3.89
CA LEU A 56 3.80 -6.08 4.69
C LEU A 56 3.82 -6.54 6.15
N ALA A 57 3.95 -7.84 6.41
CA ALA A 57 4.04 -8.39 7.76
C ALA A 57 5.27 -7.92 8.56
N LEU A 58 6.33 -7.44 7.90
CA LEU A 58 7.56 -6.94 8.54
C LEU A 58 7.51 -5.43 8.83
N ILE A 59 6.50 -4.73 8.31
CA ILE A 59 6.36 -3.27 8.49
C ILE A 59 5.69 -2.98 9.83
N LYS A 60 6.48 -2.41 10.76
CA LYS A 60 6.03 -2.05 12.11
C LYS A 60 5.33 -0.69 12.21
N GLY A 61 5.40 0.13 11.16
CA GLY A 61 4.87 1.48 11.17
C GLY A 61 5.23 2.24 9.89
N VAL A 62 4.35 3.17 9.53
CA VAL A 62 4.48 4.10 8.40
C VAL A 62 4.48 5.52 8.97
N THR A 63 5.42 6.35 8.55
CA THR A 63 5.40 7.79 8.80
C THR A 63 5.05 8.47 7.48
N GLU A 64 3.99 9.27 7.47
CA GLU A 64 3.49 9.99 6.29
C GLU A 64 3.81 11.48 6.42
N GLU A 65 4.41 12.05 5.38
CA GLU A 65 4.85 13.45 5.38
C GLU A 65 3.79 14.40 4.80
N THR A 66 2.93 13.94 3.88
CA THR A 66 2.04 14.85 3.13
C THR A 66 0.57 14.75 3.52
N THR A 67 -0.08 15.91 3.50
CA THR A 67 -1.53 16.05 3.70
C THR A 67 -2.36 15.28 2.66
N THR A 68 -1.79 14.91 1.51
CA THR A 68 -2.45 14.09 0.48
C THR A 68 -2.40 12.59 0.83
N GLY A 69 -1.34 12.12 1.50
CA GLY A 69 -1.21 10.74 1.96
C GLY A 69 -1.93 10.47 3.28
N VAL A 70 -2.03 11.45 4.19
CA VAL A 70 -2.69 11.30 5.50
C VAL A 70 -4.13 10.74 5.40
N PRO A 71 -5.01 11.22 4.49
CA PRO A 71 -6.35 10.66 4.31
C PRO A 71 -6.34 9.20 3.85
N ARG A 72 -5.29 8.74 3.16
CA ARG A 72 -5.20 7.34 2.67
C ARG A 72 -4.89 6.35 3.81
N LEU A 73 -4.44 6.84 4.98
CA LEU A 73 -4.27 6.04 6.19
C LEU A 73 -5.58 5.82 6.97
N TYR A 74 -6.60 6.67 6.75
CA TYR A 74 -7.95 6.52 7.31
C TYR A 74 -8.91 6.03 6.20
N PRO A 75 -9.51 4.82 6.22
CA PRO A 75 -9.97 4.05 7.36
C PRO A 75 -9.46 2.59 7.28
N ILE A 76 -8.20 2.35 7.62
CA ILE A 76 -7.76 1.00 7.98
C ILE A 76 -8.24 0.81 9.43
N PRO A 77 -9.14 -0.15 9.73
CA PRO A 77 -9.71 -0.27 11.06
C PRO A 77 -8.59 -0.42 12.08
N SER A 78 -8.76 0.30 13.18
CA SER A 78 -7.92 0.37 14.37
C SER A 78 -7.87 -0.98 15.11
N SER A 79 -7.35 -2.03 14.47
CA SER A 79 -7.11 -3.32 15.10
C SER A 79 -5.84 -3.95 14.54
N THR A 80 -4.72 -3.25 14.71
CA THR A 80 -3.42 -3.79 15.17
C THR A 80 -2.48 -2.58 15.25
N THR A 81 -2.44 -1.97 16.43
CA THR A 81 -1.38 -1.10 16.95
C THR A 81 -0.68 -0.19 15.93
N CYS A 82 -1.29 0.96 15.61
CA CYS A 82 -0.58 2.08 15.01
C CYS A 82 -0.64 3.28 15.97
N THR A 83 0.23 3.27 16.98
CA THR A 83 0.49 4.44 17.82
C THR A 83 1.68 5.17 17.23
N ALA A 84 1.43 6.14 16.35
CA ALA A 84 2.43 7.13 15.99
C ALA A 84 1.75 8.50 16.03
N ALA A 85 2.21 9.31 16.98
CA ALA A 85 1.75 10.65 17.22
C ALA A 85 1.87 11.49 15.94
N ALA A 86 0.72 11.92 15.41
CA ALA A 86 0.66 13.06 14.50
C ALA A 86 0.99 14.31 15.32
N ASN A 87 2.29 14.60 15.49
CA ASN A 87 2.71 15.90 16.01
C ASN A 87 2.45 16.93 14.93
N ARG A 88 1.41 17.74 15.17
CA ARG A 88 1.14 19.01 14.50
C ARG A 88 2.41 19.85 14.45
N TRP A 89 2.75 20.32 13.26
CA TRP A 89 3.19 21.69 13.02
C TRP A 89 2.28 22.27 11.94
#